data_AF-A0A937ETG3-F1
#
_entry.id   AF-A0A937ETG3-F1
#
_cell.length_a   1.000
_cell.length_b   1.000
_cell.length_c   1.000
_cell.angle_alpha   90.00
_cell.angle_beta   90.00
_cell.angle_gamma   90.00
#
_symmetry.space_group_name_H-M   'P 1'
#
loop_
_entity.id
_entity.type
_entity.pdbx_description
1 polymer ?
#
loop_
_entity_poly.entity_id
_entity_poly.type
_entity_poly.pdbx_seq_one_letter_code
_entity_poly.pdbx_strand_id
1 'polypeptide(L)'
;MPLPIELAHRLSRRLTEVRKDGTIPYLRPDGKTQVTIEYDGDRPVRLDTVVVSTQHASDIDLDSLLTPDIREEVVAHVLGRLAQD
;
A
#
# COMPACT_ATOMS: atom_id res chain seq x y z
N MET A 1 3.82 -8.69 15.78
CA MET A 1 4.87 -7.84 15.18
C MET A 1 4.56 -6.38 15.52
N PRO A 2 5.51 -5.43 15.51
CA PRO A 2 5.15 -4.01 15.61
C PRO A 2 4.29 -3.60 14.41
N LEU A 3 3.17 -2.91 14.68
CA LEU A 3 2.17 -2.56 13.66
C LEU A 3 2.75 -1.83 12.42
N PRO A 4 3.71 -0.88 12.53
CA PRO A 4 4.18 -0.13 11.37
C PRO A 4 4.90 -1.01 10.35
N ILE A 5 5.80 -1.90 10.81
CA ILE A 5 6.54 -2.79 9.91
C ILE A 5 5.64 -3.90 9.35
N GLU A 6 4.68 -4.38 10.14
CA GLU A 6 3.69 -5.34 9.66
C GLU A 6 2.85 -4.77 8.51
N LEU A 7 2.33 -3.55 8.68
CA LEU A 7 1.58 -2.85 7.63
C LEU A 7 2.44 -2.59 6.39
N ALA A 8 3.69 -2.12 6.55
CA ALA A 8 4.59 -1.90 5.41
C ALA A 8 4.85 -3.20 4.63
N HIS A 9 5.06 -4.33 5.32
CA HIS A 9 5.21 -5.62 4.65
C HIS A 9 3.93 -6.09 3.96
N ARG A 10 2.75 -5.92 4.58
CA ARG A 10 1.47 -6.27 3.95
C ARG A 10 1.23 -5.45 2.67
N LEU A 11 1.51 -4.15 2.70
CA LEU A 11 1.37 -3.26 1.53
C LEU A 11 2.32 -3.66 0.39
N SER A 12 3.60 -3.88 0.67
CA SER A 12 4.58 -4.27 -0.37
C SER A 12 4.30 -5.66 -0.95
N ARG A 13 3.79 -6.59 -0.13
CA ARG A 13 3.30 -7.89 -0.60
C ARG A 13 2.10 -7.71 -1.54
N ARG A 14 1.07 -6.96 -1.12
CA ARG A 14 -0.12 -6.72 -1.94
C ARG A 14 0.23 -6.02 -3.27
N LEU A 15 1.15 -5.07 -3.25
CA LEU A 15 1.66 -4.40 -4.47
C LEU A 15 2.26 -5.40 -5.48
N THR A 16 2.97 -6.42 -4.99
CA THR A 16 3.48 -7.50 -5.84
C THR A 16 2.38 -8.44 -6.33
N GLU A 17 1.40 -8.74 -5.49
CA GLU A 17 0.26 -9.60 -5.84
C GLU A 17 -0.54 -9.01 -6.99
N VAL A 18 -1.03 -7.77 -6.86
CA VAL A 18 -1.84 -7.09 -7.89
C VAL A 18 -1.12 -6.93 -9.23
N ARG A 19 0.21 -6.88 -9.20
CA ARG A 19 1.03 -6.88 -10.42
C ARG A 19 1.10 -8.27 -11.06
N LYS A 20 1.27 -9.32 -10.24
CA LYS A 20 1.46 -10.70 -10.74
C LYS A 20 0.16 -11.37 -11.16
N ASP A 21 -0.95 -11.05 -10.50
CA ASP A 21 -2.29 -11.56 -10.83
C ASP A 21 -2.98 -10.78 -11.96
N GLY A 22 -2.42 -9.62 -12.34
CA GLY A 22 -2.90 -8.80 -13.44
C GLY A 22 -4.00 -7.80 -13.06
N THR A 23 -4.32 -7.65 -11.78
CA THR A 23 -5.27 -6.64 -11.29
C THR A 23 -4.84 -5.21 -11.67
N ILE A 24 -3.55 -4.89 -11.49
CA ILE A 24 -2.94 -3.65 -11.99
C ILE A 24 -1.79 -4.02 -12.94
N PRO A 25 -2.09 -4.26 -14.23
CA PRO A 25 -1.15 -4.92 -15.15
C PRO A 25 0.01 -4.03 -15.61
N TYR A 26 -0.10 -2.72 -15.41
CA TYR A 26 0.93 -1.75 -15.83
C TYR A 26 2.03 -1.53 -14.78
N LEU A 27 1.92 -2.15 -13.59
CA LEU A 27 2.96 -2.08 -12.57
C LEU A 27 4.21 -2.86 -12.99
N ARG A 28 5.38 -2.35 -12.58
CA ARG A 28 6.68 -2.97 -12.79
C ARG A 28 7.26 -3.45 -11.45
N PRO A 29 8.36 -4.25 -11.45
CA PRO A 29 8.76 -4.98 -10.25
C PRO A 29 9.25 -4.14 -9.06
N ASP A 30 9.82 -2.95 -9.29
CA ASP A 30 10.37 -2.11 -8.22
C ASP A 30 9.27 -1.34 -7.46
N GLY A 31 9.37 -1.31 -6.13
CA GLY A 31 8.40 -0.66 -5.27
C GLY A 31 8.87 -0.53 -3.83
N LYS A 32 8.36 0.50 -3.14
CA LYS A 32 8.64 0.85 -1.75
C LYS A 32 7.37 1.28 -1.04
N THR A 33 7.23 0.89 0.21
CA THR A 33 6.13 1.28 1.09
C THR A 33 6.66 1.85 2.38
N GLN A 34 6.03 2.92 2.88
CA GLN A 34 6.32 3.53 4.17
C GLN A 34 5.01 3.81 4.90
N VAL A 35 5.02 3.55 6.21
CA VAL A 35 3.84 3.70 7.08
C VAL A 35 4.26 4.49 8.31
N THR A 36 3.53 5.58 8.58
CA THR A 36 3.64 6.36 9.80
C THR A 36 2.41 6.10 10.65
N ILE A 37 2.61 5.65 11.88
CA ILE A 37 1.54 5.43 12.87
C ILE A 37 1.72 6.42 14.01
N GLU A 38 0.64 7.09 14.39
CA GLU A 38 0.59 7.87 15.62
C GLU A 38 0.34 6.94 16.81
N TYR A 39 1.06 7.21 17.89
CA TYR A 39 1.00 6.46 19.14
C TYR A 39 0.63 7.38 20.31
N ASP A 40 -0.24 6.88 21.19
CA ASP A 40 -0.47 7.42 22.53
C ASP A 40 0.20 6.47 23.54
N GLY A 41 1.38 6.85 24.01
CA GLY A 41 2.29 5.94 24.71
C GLY A 41 2.67 4.76 23.82
N ASP A 42 2.38 3.53 24.28
CA ASP A 42 2.64 2.30 23.52
C ASP A 42 1.44 1.87 22.64
N ARG A 43 0.32 2.60 22.69
CA ARG A 43 -0.89 2.24 21.95
C ARG A 43 -0.93 2.92 20.58
N PRO A 44 -1.01 2.19 19.46
CA PRO A 44 -1.24 2.81 18.16
C PRO A 44 -2.67 3.37 18.10
N VAL A 45 -2.82 4.64 17.72
CA VAL A 45 -4.13 5.33 17.74
C VAL A 45 -4.59 5.81 16.37
N ARG A 46 -3.68 6.06 15.42
CA ARG A 46 -4.04 6.51 14.08
C ARG A 46 -3.00 6.09 13.05
N LEU A 47 -3.47 5.66 11.88
CA LEU A 47 -2.64 5.60 10.68
C LEU A 47 -2.47 7.02 10.15
N ASP A 48 -1.29 7.59 10.32
CA ASP A 48 -1.05 8.99 9.97
C ASP A 48 -0.82 9.17 8.48
N THR A 49 0.19 8.48 7.95
CA THR A 49 0.62 8.63 6.56
C THR A 49 0.99 7.27 5.97
N VAL A 50 0.56 7.03 4.74
CA VAL A 50 1.02 5.93 3.90
C VAL A 50 1.67 6.51 2.66
N VAL A 51 2.89 6.08 2.36
CA VAL A 51 3.56 6.37 1.09
C VAL A 51 3.77 5.06 0.34
N VAL A 52 3.30 5.02 -0.90
CA VAL A 52 3.57 3.94 -1.84
C VAL A 52 4.28 4.55 -3.05
N SER A 53 5.50 4.11 -3.29
CA SER A 53 6.24 4.41 -4.51
C SER A 53 6.34 3.11 -5.30
N THR A 54 5.90 3.11 -6.56
CA THR A 54 5.92 1.91 -7.38
C THR A 54 6.35 2.26 -8.78
N GLN A 55 7.15 1.41 -9.40
CA GLN A 55 7.47 1.55 -10.80
C GLN A 55 6.24 1.15 -11.65
N HIS A 56 6.03 1.84 -12.76
CA HIS A 56 4.91 1.60 -13.68
C HIS A 56 5.33 1.87 -15.12
N ALA A 57 4.45 1.54 -16.08
CA ALA A 57 4.62 1.93 -17.48
C ALA A 57 4.67 3.46 -17.65
N SER A 58 5.39 3.94 -18.67
CA SER A 58 5.74 5.36 -18.84
C SER A 58 4.58 6.25 -19.29
N ASP A 59 3.52 5.64 -19.80
CA ASP A 59 2.31 6.26 -20.36
C ASP A 59 1.15 6.34 -19.36
N ILE A 60 1.40 5.98 -18.10
CA ILE A 60 0.38 6.00 -17.04
C ILE A 60 0.28 7.37 -16.40
N ASP A 61 -0.95 7.89 -16.35
CA ASP A 61 -1.26 9.11 -15.62
C ASP A 61 -1.26 8.86 -14.10
N LEU A 62 -0.56 9.73 -13.35
CA LEU A 62 -0.35 9.52 -11.92
C LEU A 62 -1.61 9.82 -11.10
N ASP A 63 -2.34 10.88 -11.45
CA ASP A 63 -3.42 11.42 -10.61
C ASP A 63 -4.76 10.73 -10.89
N SER A 64 -5.05 10.44 -12.16
CA SER A 64 -6.33 9.89 -12.61
C SER A 64 -6.34 8.37 -12.72
N LEU A 65 -5.18 7.70 -12.73
CA LEU A 65 -5.09 6.25 -12.87
C LEU A 65 -4.26 5.59 -11.77
N LEU A 66 -2.96 5.89 -11.66
CA LEU A 66 -2.08 5.21 -10.70
C LEU A 66 -2.53 5.42 -9.25
N THR A 67 -2.80 6.66 -8.85
CA THR A 67 -3.13 6.99 -7.46
C THR A 67 -4.45 6.36 -7.01
N PRO A 68 -5.56 6.42 -7.78
CA PRO A 68 -6.79 5.70 -7.48
C PRO A 68 -6.60 4.18 -7.36
N ASP A 69 -5.91 3.55 -8.32
CA ASP A 69 -5.73 2.09 -8.32
C ASP A 69 -4.90 1.63 -7.11
N ILE A 70 -3.81 2.33 -6.79
CA ILE A 70 -3.01 2.04 -5.59
C ILE A 70 -3.81 2.25 -4.31
N ARG A 71 -4.64 3.31 -4.26
CA ARG A 71 -5.49 3.58 -3.10
C ARG A 71 -6.46 2.43 -2.85
N GLU A 72 -7.16 1.95 -3.87
CA GLU A 72 -8.18 0.91 -3.68
C GLU A 72 -7.59 -0.50 -3.58
N GLU A 73 -6.83 -0.91 -4.59
CA GLU A 73 -6.42 -2.31 -4.72
C GLU A 73 -5.27 -2.69 -3.77
N VAL A 74 -4.53 -1.71 -3.27
CA VAL A 74 -3.41 -1.94 -2.35
C VAL A 74 -3.72 -1.43 -0.94
N VAL A 75 -3.95 -0.13 -0.78
CA VAL A 75 -4.08 0.48 0.56
C VAL A 75 -5.41 0.08 1.21
N ALA A 76 -6.54 0.36 0.57
CA ALA A 76 -7.86 0.05 1.12
C ALA A 76 -8.05 -1.46 1.28
N HIS A 77 -7.59 -2.28 0.32
CA HIS A 77 -7.58 -3.74 0.45
C HIS A 77 -6.86 -4.21 1.72
N VAL A 78 -5.64 -3.73 1.98
CA VAL A 78 -4.86 -4.15 3.16
C VAL A 78 -5.50 -3.66 4.46
N LEU A 79 -5.99 -2.42 4.49
CA LEU A 79 -6.64 -1.86 5.68
C LEU A 79 -8.00 -2.54 5.98
N GLY A 80 -8.77 -2.85 4.94
CA GLY A 80 -10.03 -3.56 5.06
C GLY A 80 -9.85 -4.96 5.64
N ARG A 81 -8.80 -5.68 5.24
CA ARG A 81 -8.43 -6.96 5.85
C ARG A 81 -7.97 -6.84 7.29
N LEU A 82 -7.15 -5.82 7.61
CA LEU A 82 -6.69 -5.58 8.97
C LEU A 82 -7.86 -5.31 9.93
N ALA A 83 -8.92 -4.64 9.48
CA ALA A 83 -10.10 -4.37 10.30
C ALA A 83 -10.96 -5.63 10.59
N GLN A 84 -10.70 -6.72 9.87
CA GLN A 84 -11.38 -8.02 10.06
C GLN A 84 -10.57 -8.99 10.94
N ASP A 85 -9.27 -8.73 11.12
CA ASP A 85 -8.36 -9.50 11.99
C ASP A 85 -8.55 -9.09 13.46
#